data_AF-A0A7S0IQC0-F1
#
_entry.id   AF-A0A7S0IQC0-F1
#
_cell.length_a   1.000
_cell.length_b   1.000
_cell.length_c   1.000
_cell.angle_alpha   90.00
_cell.angle_beta   90.00
_cell.angle_gamma   90.00
#
_symmetry.space_group_name_H-M   'P 1'
#
loop_
_entity.id
_entity.type
_entity.pdbx_description
1 polymer ?
#
loop_
_entity_poly.entity_id
_entity_poly.type
_entity_poly.pdbx_seq_one_letter_code
_entity_poly.pdbx_strand_id
1 'polypeptide(L)'
;MMINSVVGRNVLTQPNELQALAAPPPASGKKAKKKPLSSWAEAFVQAMRVLEGPAADAAQQAQRELNIALAASAKPGAPRDALPITLRGLGYVLASTGQLSQAEVVYERALAEARKRAEDSDVSLGSWRDMAVVSREVGKHAASEQCWLSALDVVKGRMGTSRADEAASLKGTGVDRWEVQTELLLCHADALCEQARLDQSEALIREVLARRESTHGAEHPTTLGAVYDLAHLQRVRHLARALDAAGSSE
;
A
#
# COMPACT_ATOMS: atom_id res chain seq x y z
N MET A 1 18.77 -5.01 -7.95
CA MET A 1 17.38 -4.90 -8.44
C MET A 1 16.83 -3.64 -7.80
N MET A 2 16.71 -2.55 -8.58
CA MET A 2 16.58 -1.21 -8.01
C MET A 2 15.14 -0.92 -7.56
N ILE A 3 14.96 -0.74 -6.25
CA ILE A 3 13.86 0.03 -5.66
C ILE A 3 14.07 1.51 -6.04
N ASN A 4 13.74 1.90 -7.27
CA ASN A 4 13.98 3.29 -7.72
C ASN A 4 12.77 4.05 -8.23
N SER A 5 11.56 3.48 -8.22
CA SER A 5 10.38 4.34 -8.30
C SER A 5 10.15 5.00 -6.94
N VAL A 6 9.93 6.33 -6.96
CA VAL A 6 9.51 7.13 -5.79
C VAL A 6 8.24 6.51 -5.14
N VAL A 7 7.45 5.82 -5.96
CA VAL A 7 6.27 5.03 -5.57
C VAL A 7 6.62 3.92 -4.57
N GLY A 8 7.70 3.16 -4.79
CA GLY A 8 8.13 2.13 -3.83
C GLY A 8 8.57 2.69 -2.47
N ARG A 9 9.05 3.94 -2.40
CA ARG A 9 9.47 4.59 -1.14
C ARG A 9 8.30 5.20 -0.37
N ASN A 10 7.28 5.72 -1.05
CA ASN A 10 6.10 6.32 -0.41
C ASN A 10 5.04 5.29 0.00
N VAL A 11 4.91 4.16 -0.71
CA VAL A 11 4.05 3.03 -0.31
C VAL A 11 4.54 2.34 0.97
N LEU A 12 5.81 2.53 1.34
CA LEU A 12 6.47 1.85 2.45
C LEU A 12 6.68 2.72 3.70
N THR A 13 5.84 3.72 3.98
CA THR A 13 5.86 4.43 5.29
C THR A 13 5.17 3.64 6.40
N GLN A 14 5.40 2.32 6.43
CA GLN A 14 4.51 1.35 7.05
C GLN A 14 4.50 1.30 8.58
N PRO A 15 5.61 1.49 9.32
CA PRO A 15 5.56 1.40 10.78
C PRO A 15 4.64 2.45 11.39
N ASN A 16 4.69 3.69 10.89
CA ASN A 16 3.86 4.79 11.37
C ASN A 16 2.38 4.62 10.97
N GLU A 17 2.11 4.21 9.72
CA GLU A 17 0.74 3.91 9.27
C GLU A 17 0.14 2.73 10.06
N LEU A 18 0.89 1.66 10.27
CA LEU A 18 0.46 0.50 11.04
C LEU A 18 0.21 0.89 12.51
N GLN A 19 1.12 1.65 13.14
CA GLN A 19 0.93 2.16 14.50
C GLN A 19 -0.35 3.00 14.62
N ALA A 20 -0.67 3.83 13.62
CA ALA A 20 -1.88 4.64 13.62
C ALA A 20 -3.16 3.81 13.58
N LEU A 21 -3.15 2.63 12.94
CA LEU A 21 -4.30 1.71 12.91
C LEU A 21 -4.62 1.08 14.26
N ALA A 22 -3.64 0.99 15.17
CA ALA A 22 -3.87 0.49 16.53
C ALA A 22 -4.27 1.59 17.53
N ALA A 23 -4.22 2.86 17.14
CA ALA A 23 -4.58 3.98 17.99
C ALA A 23 -6.12 4.15 18.06
N PRO A 24 -6.68 4.49 19.24
CA PRO A 24 -8.10 4.81 19.34
C PRO A 24 -8.43 6.04 18.49
N PRO A 25 -9.62 6.12 17.87
CA PRO A 25 -9.99 7.24 17.02
C PRO A 25 -9.89 8.57 17.80
N PRO A 26 -9.50 9.66 17.12
CA PRO A 26 -9.36 10.96 17.76
C PRO A 26 -10.70 11.38 18.38
N ALA A 27 -10.68 11.76 19.66
CA ALA A 27 -11.89 12.17 20.35
C ALA A 27 -12.45 13.47 19.74
N SER A 28 -13.70 13.43 19.30
CA SER A 28 -14.43 14.59 18.81
C SER A 28 -14.86 15.49 19.98
N GLY A 29 -13.97 16.40 20.39
CA GLY A 29 -14.30 17.44 21.37
C GLY A 29 -13.18 17.79 22.35
N LYS A 30 -13.20 19.05 22.83
CA LYS A 30 -12.18 19.65 23.70
C LYS A 30 -11.86 18.75 24.92
N LYS A 31 -10.58 18.39 25.04
CA LYS A 31 -9.91 17.72 26.19
C LYS A 31 -10.60 16.43 26.67
N ALA A 32 -10.87 15.48 25.78
CA ALA A 32 -11.12 14.10 26.21
C ALA A 32 -9.81 13.46 26.71
N LYS A 33 -9.82 12.90 27.94
CA LYS A 33 -8.69 12.13 28.47
C LYS A 33 -8.37 10.98 27.51
N LYS A 34 -7.11 10.86 27.07
CA LYS A 34 -6.65 9.74 26.21
C LYS A 34 -6.99 8.42 26.92
N LYS A 35 -7.87 7.61 26.33
CA LYS A 35 -8.17 6.28 26.86
C LYS A 35 -6.89 5.41 26.76
N PRO A 36 -6.58 4.58 27.76
CA PRO A 36 -5.47 3.63 27.67
C PRO A 36 -5.71 2.65 26.52
N LEU A 37 -4.63 2.21 25.89
CA LEU A 37 -4.65 1.24 24.79
C LEU A 37 -5.17 -0.12 25.31
N SER A 38 -5.77 -0.91 24.42
CA SER A 38 -6.09 -2.31 24.74
C SER A 38 -4.81 -3.15 24.77
N SER A 39 -4.82 -4.29 25.46
CA SER A 39 -3.66 -5.20 25.51
C SER A 39 -3.20 -5.68 24.13
N TRP A 40 -4.13 -5.77 23.16
CA TRP A 40 -3.80 -6.00 21.75
C TRP A 40 -3.05 -4.81 21.14
N ALA A 41 -3.59 -3.59 21.30
CA ALA A 41 -3.01 -2.40 20.72
C ALA A 41 -1.63 -2.09 21.32
N GLU A 42 -1.43 -2.35 22.62
CA GLU A 42 -0.11 -2.23 23.27
C GLU A 42 0.92 -3.17 22.64
N ALA A 43 0.58 -4.46 22.48
CA ALA A 43 1.47 -5.44 21.86
C ALA A 43 1.76 -5.12 20.39
N PHE A 44 0.77 -4.66 19.64
CA PHE A 44 0.93 -4.27 18.24
C PHE A 44 1.83 -3.04 18.08
N VAL A 45 1.60 -1.99 18.87
CA VAL A 45 2.43 -0.76 18.84
C VAL A 45 3.87 -1.06 19.25
N GLN A 46 4.07 -1.94 20.24
CA GLN A 46 5.40 -2.38 20.63
C GLN A 46 6.13 -3.07 19.48
N ALA A 47 5.45 -3.98 18.77
CA ALA A 47 6.03 -4.68 17.62
C ALA A 47 6.46 -3.71 16.51
N MET A 48 5.64 -2.69 16.23
CA MET A 48 5.95 -1.70 15.21
C MET A 48 7.10 -0.76 15.61
N ARG A 49 7.24 -0.42 16.89
CA ARG A 49 8.39 0.36 17.40
C ARG A 49 9.69 -0.41 17.30
N VAL A 50 9.66 -1.71 17.56
CA VAL A 50 10.85 -2.56 17.44
C VAL A 50 11.36 -2.56 15.99
N LEU A 51 10.47 -2.53 15.00
CA LEU A 51 10.82 -2.44 13.57
C LEU A 51 11.53 -1.14 13.16
N GLU A 52 11.44 -0.07 13.96
CA GLU A 52 12.18 1.19 13.72
C GLU A 52 13.65 1.11 14.19
N GLY A 53 14.04 0.06 14.92
CA GLY A 53 15.41 -0.16 15.39
C GLY A 53 16.31 -0.92 14.39
N PRO A 54 17.64 -0.87 14.55
CA PRO A 54 18.55 -1.60 13.67
C PRO A 54 18.60 -3.11 14.02
N ALA A 55 18.76 -3.94 12.98
CA ALA A 55 19.13 -5.38 12.97
C ALA A 55 18.00 -6.43 12.85
N ALA A 56 18.38 -7.60 12.34
CA ALA A 56 17.51 -8.78 12.13
C ALA A 56 16.84 -9.28 13.44
N ASP A 57 17.45 -9.01 14.59
CA ASP A 57 16.89 -9.32 15.91
C ASP A 57 15.58 -8.56 16.18
N ALA A 58 15.47 -7.34 15.63
CA ALA A 58 14.26 -6.52 15.72
C ALA A 58 13.09 -7.16 14.95
N ALA A 59 13.34 -7.70 13.76
CA ALA A 59 12.31 -8.36 12.98
C ALA A 59 11.82 -9.66 13.62
N GLN A 60 12.73 -10.48 14.18
CA GLN A 60 12.34 -11.68 14.93
C GLN A 60 11.57 -11.35 16.21
N GLN A 61 11.94 -10.28 16.90
CA GLN A 61 11.22 -9.81 18.07
C GLN A 61 9.82 -9.28 17.71
N ALA A 62 9.72 -8.45 16.67
CA ALA A 62 8.44 -7.97 16.15
C ALA A 62 7.54 -9.13 15.71
N GLN A 63 8.10 -10.16 15.06
CA GLN A 63 7.35 -11.35 14.68
C GLN A 63 6.81 -12.11 15.91
N ARG A 64 7.62 -12.27 16.97
CA ARG A 64 7.17 -12.89 18.23
C ARG A 64 6.03 -12.11 18.87
N GLU A 65 6.14 -10.79 18.94
CA GLU A 65 5.11 -9.91 19.49
C GLU A 65 3.82 -9.92 18.66
N LEU A 66 3.94 -9.95 17.33
CA LEU A 66 2.80 -10.07 16.43
C LEU A 66 2.10 -11.43 16.55
N ASN A 67 2.83 -12.52 16.81
CA ASN A 67 2.21 -13.82 17.08
C ASN A 67 1.40 -13.83 18.39
N ILE A 68 1.86 -13.10 19.42
CA ILE A 68 1.10 -12.92 20.67
C ILE A 68 -0.15 -12.06 20.40
N ALA A 69 0.00 -10.95 19.67
CA ALA A 69 -1.12 -10.08 19.27
C ALA A 69 -2.13 -10.83 18.39
N LEU A 70 -1.68 -11.77 17.56
CA LEU A 70 -2.53 -12.60 16.70
C LEU A 70 -3.43 -13.52 17.53
N ALA A 71 -2.86 -14.15 18.57
CA ALA A 71 -3.64 -14.96 19.50
C ALA A 71 -4.64 -14.11 20.30
N ALA A 72 -4.28 -12.88 20.67
CA ALA A 72 -5.16 -11.97 21.39
C ALA A 72 -6.31 -11.42 20.51
N SER A 73 -6.01 -11.05 19.26
CA SER A 73 -6.99 -10.51 18.30
C SER A 73 -8.02 -11.55 17.81
N ALA A 74 -7.72 -12.85 17.94
CA ALA A 74 -8.65 -13.92 17.64
C ALA A 74 -9.66 -14.22 18.77
N LYS A 75 -9.49 -13.64 19.97
CA LYS A 75 -10.37 -13.91 21.12
C LYS A 75 -11.70 -13.14 21.04
N PRO A 76 -12.79 -13.69 21.61
CA PRO A 76 -14.04 -12.96 21.77
C PRO A 76 -13.84 -11.64 22.53
N GLY A 77 -14.35 -10.53 21.99
CA GLY A 77 -14.24 -9.20 22.58
C GLY A 77 -13.07 -8.35 22.05
N ALA A 78 -12.19 -8.90 21.21
CA ALA A 78 -11.24 -8.09 20.45
C ALA A 78 -11.98 -7.24 19.38
N PRO A 79 -11.43 -6.05 19.02
CA PRO A 79 -11.94 -5.28 17.89
C PRO A 79 -12.02 -6.11 16.61
N ARG A 80 -13.01 -5.85 15.75
CA ARG A 80 -13.26 -6.66 14.55
C ARG A 80 -12.12 -6.54 13.53
N ASP A 81 -11.49 -5.38 13.44
CA ASP A 81 -10.35 -5.04 12.60
C ASP A 81 -9.00 -5.50 13.16
N ALA A 82 -8.92 -5.81 14.47
CA ALA A 82 -7.67 -6.18 15.13
C ALA A 82 -6.97 -7.38 14.48
N LEU A 83 -7.73 -8.42 14.12
CA LEU A 83 -7.15 -9.62 13.49
C LEU A 83 -6.60 -9.31 12.09
N PRO A 84 -7.38 -8.72 11.16
CA PRO A 84 -6.85 -8.26 9.88
C PRO A 84 -5.61 -7.35 9.98
N ILE A 85 -5.62 -6.37 10.90
CA ILE A 85 -4.48 -5.45 11.11
C ILE A 85 -3.24 -6.21 11.56
N THR A 86 -3.40 -7.14 12.50
CA THR A 86 -2.28 -7.94 13.01
C THR A 86 -1.69 -8.85 11.94
N LEU A 87 -2.55 -9.47 11.13
CA LEU A 87 -2.12 -10.29 10.00
C LEU A 87 -1.34 -9.46 8.98
N ARG A 88 -1.84 -8.26 8.62
CA ARG A 88 -1.09 -7.34 7.73
C ARG A 88 0.30 -7.01 8.31
N GLY A 89 0.37 -6.65 9.58
CA GLY A 89 1.65 -6.37 10.25
C GLY A 89 2.61 -7.56 10.23
N LEU A 90 2.11 -8.79 10.42
CA LEU A 90 2.91 -10.01 10.31
C LEU A 90 3.41 -10.25 8.89
N GLY A 91 2.56 -10.03 7.88
CA GLY A 91 2.94 -10.09 6.47
C GLY A 91 4.08 -9.13 6.15
N TYR A 92 4.05 -7.92 6.71
CA TYR A 92 5.10 -6.91 6.51
C TYR A 92 6.45 -7.39 7.07
N VAL A 93 6.47 -7.89 8.31
CA VAL A 93 7.69 -8.40 8.94
C VAL A 93 8.26 -9.59 8.15
N LEU A 94 7.40 -10.51 7.71
CA LEU A 94 7.81 -11.62 6.86
C LEU A 94 8.42 -11.14 5.54
N ALA A 95 7.80 -10.16 4.88
CA ALA A 95 8.32 -9.59 3.64
C ALA A 95 9.68 -8.91 3.86
N SER A 96 9.83 -8.11 4.92
CA SER A 96 11.09 -7.42 5.25
C SER A 96 12.24 -8.39 5.61
N THR A 97 11.93 -9.61 6.02
CA THR A 97 12.91 -10.67 6.33
C THR A 97 13.17 -11.60 5.14
N GLY A 98 12.62 -11.27 3.96
CA GLY A 98 12.79 -12.05 2.72
C GLY A 98 11.91 -13.30 2.63
N GLN A 99 11.00 -13.52 3.59
CA GLN A 99 10.07 -14.65 3.60
C GLN A 99 8.83 -14.35 2.73
N LEU A 100 9.06 -13.99 1.47
CA LEU A 100 8.04 -13.45 0.56
C LEU A 100 6.84 -14.39 0.36
N SER A 101 7.07 -15.69 0.18
CA SER A 101 5.97 -16.67 0.00
C SER A 101 5.10 -16.81 1.25
N GLN A 102 5.68 -16.68 2.45
CA GLN A 102 4.90 -16.69 3.69
C GLN A 102 4.13 -15.38 3.88
N ALA A 103 4.72 -14.26 3.48
CA ALA A 103 4.05 -12.96 3.52
C ALA A 103 2.78 -12.95 2.65
N GLU A 104 2.85 -13.52 1.43
CA GLU A 104 1.71 -13.64 0.52
C GLU A 104 0.54 -14.41 1.18
N VAL A 105 0.81 -15.58 1.75
CA VAL A 105 -0.20 -16.39 2.47
C VAL A 105 -0.82 -15.62 3.64
N VAL A 106 -0.01 -14.85 4.38
CA VAL A 106 -0.50 -14.06 5.51
C VAL A 106 -1.35 -12.87 5.05
N TYR A 107 -1.01 -12.20 3.95
CA TYR A 107 -1.84 -11.13 3.38
C TYR A 107 -3.16 -11.65 2.82
N GLU A 108 -3.17 -12.78 2.12
CA GLU A 108 -4.41 -13.44 1.67
C GLU A 108 -5.33 -13.74 2.84
N ARG A 109 -4.75 -14.24 3.95
CA ARG A 109 -5.51 -14.48 5.18
C ARG A 109 -6.04 -13.18 5.78
N ALA A 110 -5.25 -12.10 5.79
CA ALA A 110 -5.69 -10.79 6.28
C ALA A 110 -6.93 -10.31 5.51
N LEU A 111 -6.89 -10.38 4.18
CA LEU A 111 -7.98 -10.00 3.28
C LEU A 111 -9.23 -10.88 3.49
N ALA A 112 -9.05 -12.20 3.59
CA ALA A 112 -10.15 -13.11 3.84
C ALA A 112 -10.84 -12.85 5.20
N GLU A 113 -10.07 -12.56 6.24
CA GLU A 113 -10.60 -12.25 7.57
C GLU A 113 -11.25 -10.85 7.64
N ALA A 114 -10.75 -9.87 6.89
CA ALA A 114 -11.38 -8.56 6.74
C ALA A 114 -12.75 -8.67 6.06
N ARG A 115 -12.81 -9.41 4.94
CA ARG A 115 -14.05 -9.67 4.20
C ARG A 115 -15.11 -10.35 5.06
N LYS A 116 -14.73 -11.40 5.82
CA LYS A 116 -15.64 -12.11 6.74
C LYS A 116 -16.23 -11.18 7.81
N ARG A 117 -15.48 -10.16 8.24
CA ARG A 117 -15.90 -9.25 9.31
C ARG A 117 -16.59 -7.99 8.82
N ALA A 118 -16.70 -7.82 7.50
CA ALA A 118 -17.18 -6.60 6.83
C ALA A 118 -16.33 -5.36 7.14
N GLU A 119 -15.02 -5.56 7.38
CA GLU A 119 -14.03 -4.51 7.65
C GLU A 119 -13.27 -4.14 6.35
N ASP A 120 -13.97 -4.13 5.22
CA ASP A 120 -13.36 -4.24 3.89
C ASP A 120 -12.77 -2.92 3.34
N SER A 121 -12.59 -1.93 4.21
CA SER A 121 -12.10 -0.60 3.82
C SER A 121 -10.60 -0.47 4.05
N ASP A 122 -10.15 0.12 5.15
CA ASP A 122 -8.78 0.62 5.33
C ASP A 122 -7.73 -0.48 5.42
N VAL A 123 -8.04 -1.57 6.12
CA VAL A 123 -7.11 -2.70 6.26
C VAL A 123 -6.94 -3.44 4.95
N SER A 124 -8.04 -3.66 4.21
CA SER A 124 -8.00 -4.30 2.89
C SER A 124 -7.14 -3.51 1.91
N LEU A 125 -7.26 -2.18 1.89
CA LEU A 125 -6.42 -1.34 1.01
C LEU A 125 -4.92 -1.51 1.29
N GLY A 126 -4.52 -1.47 2.57
CA GLY A 126 -3.13 -1.68 2.97
C GLY A 126 -2.62 -3.07 2.56
N SER A 127 -3.38 -4.13 2.87
CA SER A 127 -3.02 -5.50 2.51
C SER A 127 -2.91 -5.73 1.00
N TRP A 128 -3.78 -5.12 0.19
CA TRP A 128 -3.68 -5.20 -1.27
C TRP A 128 -2.41 -4.52 -1.80
N ARG A 129 -2.05 -3.34 -1.29
CA ARG A 129 -0.80 -2.64 -1.69
C ARG A 129 0.43 -3.50 -1.36
N ASP A 130 0.46 -4.04 -0.14
CA ASP A 130 1.60 -4.82 0.34
C ASP A 130 1.74 -6.14 -0.43
N MET A 131 0.62 -6.81 -0.69
CA MET A 131 0.60 -8.04 -1.50
C MET A 131 1.02 -7.77 -2.94
N ALA A 132 0.61 -6.64 -3.53
CA ALA A 132 1.01 -6.29 -4.89
C ALA A 132 2.53 -6.13 -5.01
N VAL A 133 3.18 -5.51 -4.02
CA VAL A 133 4.64 -5.37 -3.96
C VAL A 133 5.29 -6.76 -3.80
N VAL A 134 4.82 -7.57 -2.85
CA VAL A 134 5.39 -8.92 -2.62
C VAL A 134 5.24 -9.80 -3.86
N SER A 135 4.07 -9.82 -4.50
CA SER A 135 3.86 -10.59 -5.73
C SER A 135 4.80 -10.14 -6.86
N ARG A 136 5.09 -8.84 -6.96
CA ARG A 136 6.06 -8.29 -7.92
C ARG A 136 7.47 -8.80 -7.66
N GLU A 137 7.94 -8.73 -6.41
CA GLU A 137 9.28 -9.20 -6.02
C GLU A 137 9.47 -10.70 -6.24
N VAL A 138 8.38 -11.49 -6.19
CA VAL A 138 8.38 -12.93 -6.52
C VAL A 138 8.30 -13.19 -8.04
N GLY A 139 8.13 -12.15 -8.86
CA GLY A 139 7.99 -12.24 -10.33
C GLY A 139 6.58 -12.58 -10.80
N LYS A 140 5.58 -12.56 -9.92
CA LYS A 140 4.17 -12.80 -10.25
C LYS A 140 3.49 -11.50 -10.70
N HIS A 141 3.92 -10.95 -11.84
CA HIS A 141 3.46 -9.63 -12.33
C HIS A 141 1.94 -9.55 -12.54
N ALA A 142 1.30 -10.61 -13.05
CA ALA A 142 -0.15 -10.63 -13.22
C ALA A 142 -0.92 -10.62 -11.89
N ALA A 143 -0.41 -11.31 -10.86
CA ALA A 143 -1.01 -11.27 -9.52
C ALA A 143 -0.82 -9.88 -8.87
N SER A 144 0.34 -9.25 -9.08
CA SER A 144 0.59 -7.87 -8.65
C SER A 144 -0.42 -6.89 -9.26
N GLU A 145 -0.67 -6.98 -10.57
CA GLU A 145 -1.69 -6.15 -11.24
C GLU A 145 -3.08 -6.33 -10.64
N GLN A 146 -3.51 -7.56 -10.39
CA GLN A 146 -4.81 -7.83 -9.77
C GLN A 146 -4.93 -7.21 -8.37
N CYS A 147 -3.83 -7.21 -7.61
CA CYS A 147 -3.79 -6.56 -6.31
C CYS A 147 -3.94 -5.04 -6.42
N TRP A 148 -3.28 -4.40 -7.39
CA TRP A 148 -3.43 -2.96 -7.64
C TRP A 148 -4.85 -2.60 -8.09
N LEU A 149 -5.47 -3.42 -8.94
CA LEU A 149 -6.86 -3.23 -9.35
C LEU A 149 -7.83 -3.36 -8.17
N SER A 150 -7.61 -4.35 -7.30
CA SER A 150 -8.40 -4.54 -6.08
C SER A 150 -8.27 -3.35 -5.12
N ALA A 151 -7.05 -2.82 -4.94
CA ALA A 151 -6.82 -1.61 -4.17
C ALA A 151 -7.54 -0.39 -4.76
N LEU A 152 -7.50 -0.22 -6.09
CA LEU A 152 -8.22 0.84 -6.80
C LEU A 152 -9.74 0.73 -6.61
N ASP A 153 -10.30 -0.46 -6.66
CA ASP A 153 -11.74 -0.66 -6.47
C ASP A 153 -12.19 -0.38 -5.03
N VAL A 154 -11.35 -0.72 -4.03
CA VAL A 154 -11.59 -0.30 -2.64
C VAL A 154 -11.64 1.22 -2.53
N VAL A 155 -10.71 1.94 -3.18
CA VAL A 155 -10.72 3.41 -3.16
C VAL A 155 -11.92 3.97 -3.93
N LYS A 156 -12.27 3.43 -5.10
CA LYS A 156 -13.46 3.85 -5.87
C LYS A 156 -14.76 3.65 -5.11
N GLY A 157 -14.93 2.51 -4.44
CA GLY A 157 -16.11 2.24 -3.61
C GLY A 157 -16.30 3.27 -2.49
N ARG A 158 -15.21 3.86 -1.99
CA ARG A 158 -15.27 4.95 -0.99
C ARG A 158 -15.61 6.32 -1.59
N MET A 159 -15.28 6.55 -2.85
CA MET A 159 -15.56 7.82 -3.58
C MET A 159 -17.02 7.95 -4.06
N GLY A 160 -17.91 7.02 -3.68
CA GLY A 160 -19.35 7.08 -4.01
C GLY A 160 -20.14 8.23 -3.36
N THR A 161 -19.49 9.10 -2.58
CA THR A 161 -20.04 10.35 -2.04
C THR A 161 -19.60 11.54 -2.89
N SER A 162 -20.49 12.50 -3.17
CA SER A 162 -20.25 13.55 -4.16
C SER A 162 -18.93 14.32 -3.95
N ARG A 163 -18.36 14.88 -5.03
CA ARG A 163 -17.15 15.72 -5.02
C ARG A 163 -17.24 16.90 -4.03
N ALA A 164 -18.46 17.35 -3.69
CA ALA A 164 -18.71 18.42 -2.72
C ALA A 164 -18.64 17.92 -1.26
N ASP A 165 -19.10 16.69 -0.98
CA ASP A 165 -18.97 16.04 0.32
C ASP A 165 -17.51 15.60 0.58
N GLU A 166 -16.81 15.19 -0.49
CA GLU A 166 -15.39 14.83 -0.49
C GLU A 166 -14.49 16.01 -0.08
N ALA A 167 -14.68 17.20 -0.65
CA ALA A 167 -13.89 18.38 -0.30
C ALA A 167 -14.08 18.85 1.16
N ALA A 168 -15.25 18.60 1.74
CA ALA A 168 -15.55 18.93 3.14
C ALA A 168 -14.91 17.93 4.13
N SER A 169 -14.83 16.65 3.76
CA SER A 169 -14.23 15.60 4.59
C SER A 169 -12.69 15.62 4.58
N LEU A 170 -12.06 16.19 3.54
CA LEU A 170 -10.60 16.28 3.40
C LEU A 170 -9.89 17.18 4.42
N LYS A 171 -10.60 18.18 4.97
CA LYS A 171 -9.99 19.14 5.90
C LYS A 171 -9.51 18.51 7.23
N GLY A 172 -9.93 17.27 7.55
CA GLY A 172 -9.67 16.64 8.83
C GLY A 172 -8.51 15.64 8.89
N THR A 173 -8.08 15.06 7.76
CA THR A 173 -7.19 13.87 7.75
C THR A 173 -5.85 14.07 7.04
N GLY A 174 -5.64 15.19 6.33
CA GLY A 174 -4.35 15.52 5.71
C GLY A 174 -3.88 14.62 4.56
N VAL A 175 -4.69 13.64 4.14
CA VAL A 175 -4.42 12.77 3.00
C VAL A 175 -5.55 12.94 1.98
N ASP A 176 -5.24 13.54 0.83
CA ASP A 176 -6.18 13.67 -0.28
C ASP A 176 -6.42 12.29 -0.89
N ARG A 177 -7.64 11.74 -0.74
CA ARG A 177 -8.00 10.40 -1.26
C ARG A 177 -7.79 10.30 -2.79
N TRP A 178 -7.70 11.44 -3.48
CA TRP A 178 -7.44 11.57 -4.91
C TRP A 178 -5.97 11.33 -5.21
N GLU A 179 -5.09 11.76 -4.30
CA GLU A 179 -3.66 11.46 -4.37
C GLU A 179 -3.43 9.97 -4.13
N VAL A 180 -4.14 9.36 -3.16
CA VAL A 180 -4.08 7.89 -2.95
C VAL A 180 -4.51 7.14 -4.21
N GLN A 181 -5.62 7.52 -4.84
CA GLN A 181 -6.03 6.91 -6.10
C GLN A 181 -4.98 7.10 -7.20
N THR A 182 -4.42 8.30 -7.30
CA THR A 182 -3.42 8.67 -8.32
C THR A 182 -2.12 7.89 -8.13
N GLU A 183 -1.70 7.65 -6.89
CA GLU A 183 -0.58 6.79 -6.55
C GLU A 183 -0.84 5.34 -7.00
N LEU A 184 -2.02 4.79 -6.72
CA LEU A 184 -2.38 3.43 -7.12
C LEU A 184 -2.45 3.25 -8.65
N LEU A 185 -2.91 4.26 -9.38
CA LEU A 185 -2.88 4.24 -10.85
C LEU A 185 -1.44 4.19 -11.39
N LEU A 186 -0.52 4.89 -10.74
CA LEU A 186 0.89 4.86 -11.10
C LEU A 186 1.53 3.51 -10.78
N CYS A 187 1.19 2.88 -9.65
CA CYS A 187 1.59 1.51 -9.34
C CYS A 187 1.07 0.49 -10.37
N HIS A 188 -0.19 0.65 -10.80
CA HIS A 188 -0.76 -0.20 -11.85
C HIS A 188 -0.04 -0.01 -13.17
N ALA A 189 0.30 1.23 -13.54
CA ALA A 189 1.07 1.52 -14.74
C ALA A 189 2.45 0.85 -14.74
N ASP A 190 3.13 0.81 -13.59
CA ASP A 190 4.40 0.10 -13.41
C ASP A 190 4.23 -1.40 -13.63
N ALA A 191 3.21 -2.01 -13.01
CA ALA A 191 2.88 -3.43 -13.19
C ALA A 191 2.53 -3.80 -14.66
N LEU A 192 1.96 -2.86 -15.41
CA LEU A 192 1.73 -3.02 -16.85
C LEU A 192 3.03 -2.94 -17.66
N CYS A 193 3.94 -2.04 -17.27
CA CYS A 193 5.24 -1.90 -17.92
C CYS A 193 6.08 -3.19 -17.77
N GLU A 194 6.07 -3.80 -16.59
CA GLU A 194 6.75 -5.09 -16.35
C GLU A 194 6.21 -6.24 -17.19
N GLN A 195 4.93 -6.15 -17.59
CA GLN A 195 4.29 -7.11 -18.50
C GLN A 195 4.41 -6.72 -19.98
N ALA A 196 5.29 -5.76 -20.32
CA ALA A 196 5.45 -5.21 -21.67
C ALA A 196 4.17 -4.60 -22.28
N ARG A 197 3.15 -4.29 -21.47
CA ARG A 197 1.90 -3.62 -21.89
C ARG A 197 2.09 -2.10 -21.90
N LEU A 198 3.05 -1.65 -22.70
CA LEU A 198 3.59 -0.28 -22.66
C LEU A 198 2.54 0.78 -23.00
N ASP A 199 1.63 0.52 -23.94
CA ASP A 199 0.60 1.48 -24.35
C ASP A 199 -0.42 1.75 -23.23
N GLN A 200 -0.81 0.71 -22.51
CA GLN A 200 -1.74 0.83 -21.38
C GLN A 200 -1.06 1.51 -20.18
N SER A 201 0.21 1.18 -19.92
CA SER A 201 1.02 1.87 -18.91
C SER A 201 1.09 3.38 -19.21
N GLU A 202 1.37 3.76 -20.46
CA GLU A 202 1.49 5.16 -20.87
C GLU A 202 0.19 5.95 -20.68
N ALA A 203 -0.95 5.33 -21.00
CA ALA A 203 -2.25 5.95 -20.81
C ALA A 203 -2.49 6.31 -19.33
N LEU A 204 -2.17 5.38 -18.43
CA LEU A 204 -2.30 5.62 -16.98
C LEU A 204 -1.32 6.68 -16.47
N ILE A 205 -0.05 6.66 -16.91
CA ILE A 205 0.93 7.67 -16.49
C ILE A 205 0.51 9.07 -16.96
N ARG A 206 -0.03 9.20 -18.18
CA ARG A 206 -0.57 10.48 -18.68
C ARG A 206 -1.78 10.96 -17.88
N GLU A 207 -2.68 10.06 -17.51
CA GLU A 207 -3.81 10.38 -16.63
C GLU A 207 -3.32 10.90 -15.27
N VAL A 208 -2.35 10.21 -14.66
CA VAL A 208 -1.71 10.60 -13.40
C VAL A 208 -1.07 11.99 -13.52
N LEU A 209 -0.33 12.24 -14.61
CA LEU A 209 0.33 13.52 -14.85
C LEU A 209 -0.69 14.66 -14.93
N ALA A 210 -1.76 14.51 -15.73
CA ALA A 210 -2.81 15.52 -15.86
C ALA A 210 -3.50 15.83 -14.52
N ARG A 211 -3.74 14.80 -13.68
CA ARG A 211 -4.29 14.98 -12.33
C ARG A 211 -3.35 15.75 -11.42
N ARG A 212 -2.06 15.40 -11.41
CA ARG A 212 -1.07 16.06 -10.55
C ARG A 212 -0.75 17.48 -10.99
N GLU A 213 -0.65 17.74 -12.29
CA GLU A 213 -0.47 19.08 -12.86
C GLU A 213 -1.63 20.00 -12.47
N SER A 214 -2.88 19.53 -12.59
CA SER A 214 -4.05 20.34 -12.25
C SER A 214 -4.22 20.59 -10.75
N THR A 215 -3.71 19.69 -9.90
CA THR A 215 -3.86 19.78 -8.44
C THR A 215 -2.71 20.52 -7.77
N HIS A 216 -1.47 20.24 -8.18
CA HIS A 216 -0.26 20.72 -7.51
C HIS A 216 0.60 21.65 -8.39
N GLY A 217 0.34 21.69 -9.69
CA GLY A 217 1.18 22.39 -10.67
C GLY A 217 2.30 21.52 -11.26
N ALA A 218 2.90 22.02 -12.34
CA ALA A 218 3.90 21.32 -13.13
C ALA A 218 5.22 21.04 -12.37
N GLU A 219 5.66 22.00 -11.54
CA GLU A 219 6.93 21.94 -10.82
C GLU A 219 6.86 21.18 -9.49
N HIS A 220 5.68 20.67 -9.12
CA HIS A 220 5.53 19.96 -7.85
C HIS A 220 6.29 18.63 -7.87
N PRO A 221 6.96 18.22 -6.76
CA PRO A 221 7.77 17.00 -6.74
C PRO A 221 7.03 15.73 -7.18
N THR A 222 5.74 15.57 -6.84
CA THR A 222 4.95 14.40 -7.27
C THR A 222 4.61 14.44 -8.77
N THR A 223 4.44 15.63 -9.35
CA THR A 223 4.23 15.84 -10.79
C THR A 223 5.50 15.50 -11.55
N LEU A 224 6.64 16.02 -11.10
CA LEU A 224 7.96 15.71 -11.67
C LEU A 224 8.28 14.20 -11.59
N GLY A 225 7.84 13.52 -10.53
CA GLY A 225 7.91 12.06 -10.43
C GLY A 225 7.15 11.34 -11.55
N ALA A 226 5.93 11.77 -11.87
CA ALA A 226 5.16 11.19 -12.98
C ALA A 226 5.78 11.47 -14.35
N VAL A 227 6.40 12.65 -14.54
CA VAL A 227 7.18 12.96 -15.76
C VAL A 227 8.37 12.02 -15.89
N TYR A 228 9.08 11.74 -14.80
CA TYR A 228 10.17 10.79 -14.78
C TYR A 228 9.71 9.37 -15.17
N ASP A 229 8.60 8.90 -14.63
CA ASP A 229 8.04 7.59 -14.96
C ASP A 229 7.64 7.49 -16.44
N LEU A 230 7.08 8.56 -17.02
CA LEU A 230 6.78 8.63 -18.45
C LEU A 230 8.06 8.55 -19.29
N ALA A 231 9.11 9.30 -18.92
CA ALA A 231 10.39 9.26 -19.61
C ALA A 231 11.04 7.87 -19.54
N HIS A 232 10.95 7.21 -18.39
CA HIS A 232 11.41 5.83 -18.21
C HIS A 232 10.68 4.87 -19.17
N LEU A 233 9.36 4.96 -19.25
CA LEU A 233 8.55 4.15 -20.15
C LEU A 233 8.93 4.35 -21.62
N GLN A 234 9.14 5.60 -22.07
CA GLN A 234 9.57 5.87 -23.44
C GLN A 234 10.92 5.22 -23.76
N ARG A 235 11.85 5.25 -22.80
CA ARG A 235 13.16 4.61 -22.94
C ARG A 235 13.02 3.09 -23.09
N VAL A 236 12.19 2.46 -22.27
CA VAL A 236 11.89 1.02 -22.37
C VAL A 236 11.30 0.68 -23.73
N ARG A 237 10.32 1.46 -24.20
CA ARG A 237 9.71 1.27 -25.52
C ARG A 237 10.72 1.41 -26.66
N HIS A 238 11.60 2.41 -26.59
CA HIS A 238 12.62 2.61 -27.61
C HIS A 238 13.58 1.43 -27.67
N LEU A 239 14.00 0.91 -26.51
CA LEU A 239 14.85 -0.28 -26.43
C LEU A 239 14.16 -1.52 -27.00
N ALA A 240 12.90 -1.76 -26.63
CA ALA A 240 12.13 -2.89 -27.15
C ALA A 240 12.07 -2.88 -28.69
N ARG A 241 11.73 -1.72 -29.28
CA ARG A 241 11.71 -1.55 -30.75
C ARG A 241 13.08 -1.79 -31.40
N ALA A 242 14.16 -1.36 -30.76
CA ALA A 242 15.51 -1.58 -31.27
C ALA A 242 15.89 -3.06 -31.27
N LEU A 243 15.50 -3.80 -30.24
CA LEU A 243 15.71 -5.25 -30.14
C LEU A 243 14.91 -6.02 -31.20
N ASP A 244 13.64 -5.66 -31.40
CA ASP A 244 12.80 -6.29 -32.43
C ASP A 244 13.37 -6.08 -33.83
N ALA A 245 13.87 -4.86 -34.12
CA ALA A 245 14.49 -4.54 -35.40
C ALA A 245 15.80 -5.32 -35.64
N ALA A 246 16.61 -5.53 -34.59
CA ALA A 246 17.84 -6.31 -34.68
C ALA A 246 17.57 -7.80 -34.87
N GLY A 247 16.59 -8.37 -34.15
CA GLY A 247 16.21 -9.78 -34.28
C GLY A 247 15.51 -10.14 -35.59
N SER A 248 14.93 -9.15 -36.29
CA SER A 248 14.31 -9.34 -37.61
C SER A 248 15.30 -9.24 -38.78
N SER A 249 16.59 -9.02 -38.49
CA SER A 249 17.66 -8.82 -39.50
C SER A 249 18.64 -9.99 -39.61
N GLU A 250 18.40 -11.09 -38.90
CA GLU A 250 19.06 -12.41 -39.04
C GLU A 250 18.18 -13.40 -39.81
#